data_AF-A0A7S0NWL3-F1
#
_entry.id   AF-A0A7S0NWL3-F1
#
_cell.length_a   1.000
_cell.length_b   1.000
_cell.length_c   1.000
_cell.angle_alpha   90.00
_cell.angle_beta   90.00
_cell.angle_gamma   90.00
#
_symmetry.space_group_name_H-M   'P 1'
#
loop_
_entity.id
_entity.type
_entity.pdbx_description
1 polymer ?
#
loop_
_entity_poly.entity_id
_entity_poly.type
_entity_poly.pdbx_seq_one_letter_code
_entity_poly.pdbx_strand_id
1 'polypeptide(L)'
;STRMRQFITILLMLVHVAAVLGYSPAASFTPTIDPNMNGKYELSKTPGAPAGSSFPTDFKDYPGGVEYFEVYHGPLTTTYGQVWWTSTSNALPDELIQRFDGKAMAIVGLEIDQVRKTPKGDVPVPINVAYNHHHDTAVVGKAARLVEVERDEARRTAGREYIRLSGMKAWVAQEEAPSAHGLPTSAMFSDGNGGEYRKSFHAYAPPYAQIVESPVTLAGAPMQIDTWNRDEMDLDAPGPFVPG
;
A
#
# COMPACT_ATOMS: atom_id res chain seq x y z
N SER A 1 -27.73 3.93 -4.23
CA SER A 1 -26.72 4.35 -3.24
C SER A 1 -25.77 3.19 -3.02
N THR A 2 -24.69 3.15 -3.80
CA THR A 2 -23.75 2.01 -3.86
C THR A 2 -22.38 2.54 -3.45
N ARG A 3 -21.77 1.92 -2.42
CA ARG A 3 -20.61 2.46 -1.69
C ARG A 3 -19.29 1.99 -2.32
N MET A 4 -18.30 2.86 -2.32
CA MET A 4 -16.96 2.62 -2.86
C MET A 4 -15.91 2.66 -1.73
N ARG A 5 -14.89 1.81 -1.81
CA ARG A 5 -13.83 1.64 -0.80
C ARG A 5 -12.45 1.74 -1.46
N GLN A 6 -11.44 2.05 -0.68
CA GLN A 6 -10.05 1.96 -1.10
C GLN A 6 -9.42 0.72 -0.50
N PHE A 7 -8.53 0.10 -1.25
CA PHE A 7 -7.97 -1.19 -0.93
C PHE A 7 -6.46 -1.21 -1.21
N ILE A 8 -5.69 -1.79 -0.29
CA ILE A 8 -4.24 -1.92 -0.37
C ILE A 8 -3.87 -3.38 -0.13
N THR A 9 -3.17 -3.99 -1.09
CA THR A 9 -2.50 -5.28 -0.93
C THR A 9 -1.02 -5.07 -0.67
N ILE A 10 -0.48 -5.78 0.31
CA ILE A 10 0.95 -5.74 0.65
C ILE A 10 1.53 -7.14 0.48
N LEU A 11 2.74 -7.21 -0.08
CA LEU A 11 3.42 -8.45 -0.38
C LEU A 11 4.66 -8.66 0.48
N LEU A 12 4.81 -9.88 0.98
CA LEU A 12 5.82 -10.23 1.97
C LEU A 12 6.66 -11.40 1.52
N MET A 13 7.97 -11.29 1.70
CA MET A 13 8.89 -12.42 1.62
C MET A 13 9.30 -12.84 3.03
N LEU A 14 9.29 -14.13 3.33
CA LEU A 14 9.72 -14.60 4.65
C LEU A 14 11.26 -14.71 4.68
N VAL A 15 11.95 -13.65 5.11
CA VAL A 15 13.40 -13.72 5.35
C VAL A 15 13.65 -14.28 6.75
N HIS A 16 14.16 -15.51 6.83
CA HIS A 16 14.68 -16.07 8.07
C HIS A 16 16.01 -15.39 8.41
N VAL A 17 15.96 -14.31 9.18
CA VAL A 17 17.15 -13.79 9.87
C VAL A 17 17.42 -14.75 11.03
N ALA A 18 18.58 -15.40 11.02
CA ALA A 18 19.01 -16.32 12.06
C ALA A 18 19.31 -15.54 13.37
N ALA A 19 18.28 -15.18 14.11
CA ALA A 19 18.37 -15.00 15.55
C ALA A 19 17.87 -16.31 16.18
N VAL A 20 18.79 -17.12 16.67
CA VAL A 20 18.47 -18.31 17.46
C VAL A 20 17.71 -17.83 18.70
N LEU A 21 16.43 -18.18 18.82
CA LEU A 21 15.70 -18.55 20.04
C LEU A 21 14.20 -18.80 19.72
N GLY A 22 13.72 -20.03 19.97
CA GLY A 22 12.28 -20.36 20.04
C GLY A 22 11.59 -20.68 18.71
N TYR A 23 11.80 -21.89 18.17
CA TYR A 23 11.03 -22.40 17.04
C TYR A 23 9.61 -22.78 17.49
N SER A 24 8.65 -21.85 17.39
CA SER A 24 7.25 -22.24 17.20
C SER A 24 7.14 -22.83 15.79
N PRO A 25 6.36 -23.92 15.57
CA PRO A 25 6.14 -24.43 14.22
C PRO A 25 5.52 -23.30 13.41
N ALA A 26 6.33 -22.72 12.53
CA ALA A 26 5.90 -21.61 11.69
C ALA A 26 4.66 -22.08 10.93
N ALA A 27 3.62 -21.25 10.90
CA ALA A 27 2.55 -21.41 9.91
C ALA A 27 3.23 -21.68 8.55
N SER A 28 2.82 -22.76 7.88
CA SER A 28 3.46 -23.19 6.64
C SER A 28 3.36 -22.08 5.61
N PHE A 29 4.48 -21.43 5.32
CA PHE A 29 4.59 -20.43 4.26
C PHE A 29 4.18 -21.08 2.94
N THR A 30 3.10 -20.56 2.35
CA THR A 30 2.60 -21.02 1.06
C THR A 30 2.64 -19.84 0.11
N PRO A 31 3.58 -19.83 -0.85
CA PRO A 31 3.64 -18.76 -1.84
C PRO A 31 2.30 -18.57 -2.54
N THR A 32 1.92 -17.32 -2.76
CA THR A 32 0.78 -16.99 -3.59
C THR A 32 1.01 -17.50 -5.02
N ILE A 33 -0.06 -17.98 -5.62
CA ILE A 33 -0.16 -18.27 -7.05
C ILE A 33 -1.13 -17.31 -7.74
N ASP A 34 -1.72 -16.39 -6.98
CA ASP A 34 -2.72 -15.47 -7.47
C ASP A 34 -2.08 -14.42 -8.38
N PRO A 35 -2.82 -13.93 -9.38
CA PRO A 35 -2.34 -12.84 -10.21
C PRO A 35 -2.25 -11.56 -9.40
N ASN A 36 -1.37 -10.65 -9.82
CA ASN A 36 -1.34 -9.26 -9.34
C ASN A 36 -2.73 -8.61 -9.36
N MET A 37 -3.05 -7.82 -8.34
CA MET A 37 -4.31 -7.08 -8.21
C MET A 37 -4.57 -6.19 -9.44
N ASN A 38 -3.55 -5.42 -9.85
CA ASN A 38 -3.68 -4.51 -10.99
C ASN A 38 -3.35 -5.21 -12.32
N GLY A 39 -3.25 -6.54 -12.35
CA GLY A 39 -2.93 -7.34 -13.53
C GLY A 39 -1.47 -7.19 -14.01
N LYS A 40 -1.25 -7.43 -15.30
CA LYS A 40 0.10 -7.39 -15.88
C LYS A 40 0.69 -5.97 -15.89
N TYR A 41 1.93 -5.87 -15.41
CA TYR A 41 2.74 -4.65 -15.49
C TYR A 41 3.66 -4.69 -16.71
N GLU A 42 3.82 -3.53 -17.35
CA GLU A 42 4.76 -3.35 -18.45
C GLU A 42 5.95 -2.54 -17.97
N LEU A 43 7.16 -3.07 -18.17
CA LEU A 43 8.39 -2.33 -17.89
C LEU A 43 8.90 -1.67 -19.15
N SER A 44 9.33 -0.41 -19.01
CA SER A 44 10.04 0.29 -20.08
C SER A 44 11.28 -0.49 -20.50
N LYS A 45 11.48 -0.66 -21.81
CA LYS A 45 12.68 -1.28 -22.36
C LYS A 45 13.85 -0.30 -22.28
N THR A 46 14.86 -0.60 -21.48
CA THR A 46 16.12 0.13 -21.49
C THR A 46 16.88 -0.17 -22.79
N PRO A 47 17.28 0.84 -23.58
CA PRO A 47 18.09 0.61 -24.79
C PRO A 47 19.35 -0.20 -24.47
N GLY A 48 19.58 -1.29 -25.21
CA GLY A 48 20.73 -2.18 -25.02
C GLY A 48 20.61 -3.18 -23.87
N ALA A 49 19.50 -3.21 -23.13
CA ALA A 49 19.27 -4.25 -22.13
C ALA A 49 19.13 -5.63 -22.79
N PRO A 50 19.60 -6.72 -22.14
CA PRO A 50 19.36 -8.08 -22.59
C PRO A 50 17.87 -8.37 -22.80
N ALA A 51 17.55 -9.26 -23.73
CA ALA A 51 16.18 -9.72 -23.91
C ALA A 51 15.73 -10.54 -22.69
N GLY A 52 14.51 -10.27 -22.21
CA GLY A 52 13.95 -10.88 -21.01
C GLY A 52 13.84 -9.89 -19.84
N SER A 53 13.00 -10.20 -18.85
CA SER A 53 12.88 -9.37 -17.66
C SER A 53 14.00 -9.71 -16.68
N SER A 54 14.86 -8.75 -16.34
CA SER A 54 15.84 -8.90 -15.25
C SER A 54 15.19 -8.87 -13.85
N PHE A 55 13.87 -8.76 -13.79
CA PHE A 55 13.12 -8.43 -12.60
C PHE A 55 11.68 -8.97 -12.72
N PRO A 56 11.13 -9.62 -11.68
CA PRO A 56 9.79 -10.20 -11.72
C PRO A 56 8.73 -9.09 -11.75
N THR A 57 7.85 -9.10 -12.75
CA THR A 57 6.69 -8.18 -12.83
C THR A 57 5.39 -8.82 -12.37
N ASP A 58 5.45 -10.08 -11.97
CA ASP A 58 4.37 -10.83 -11.36
C ASP A 58 4.86 -11.29 -9.99
N PHE A 59 4.11 -10.98 -8.96
CA PHE A 59 4.54 -11.21 -7.59
C PHE A 59 4.66 -12.70 -7.26
N LYS A 60 3.85 -13.55 -7.87
CA LYS A 60 3.97 -15.01 -7.71
C LYS A 60 5.30 -15.56 -8.23
N ASP A 61 5.99 -14.81 -9.10
CA ASP A 61 7.28 -15.17 -9.68
C ASP A 61 8.47 -14.57 -8.87
N TYR A 62 8.20 -13.92 -7.72
CA TYR A 62 9.26 -13.38 -6.86
C TYR A 62 10.15 -14.52 -6.30
N PRO A 63 11.49 -14.44 -6.40
CA PRO A 63 12.38 -15.50 -5.92
C PRO A 63 12.16 -15.84 -4.45
N GLY A 64 12.01 -17.13 -4.12
CA GLY A 64 11.69 -17.60 -2.78
C GLY A 64 10.21 -17.52 -2.39
N GLY A 65 9.36 -17.00 -3.29
CA GLY A 65 7.93 -16.86 -3.10
C GLY A 65 7.55 -15.69 -2.19
N VAL A 66 6.29 -15.28 -2.26
CA VAL A 66 5.71 -14.26 -1.40
C VAL A 66 4.31 -14.67 -0.95
N GLU A 67 3.90 -14.20 0.22
CA GLU A 67 2.48 -14.16 0.64
C GLU A 67 1.98 -12.73 0.46
N TYR A 68 0.65 -12.55 0.37
CA TYR A 68 0.04 -11.22 0.37
C TYR A 68 -1.07 -11.13 1.40
N PHE A 69 -1.38 -9.90 1.78
CA PHE A 69 -2.53 -9.60 2.62
C PHE A 69 -3.19 -8.30 2.21
N GLU A 70 -4.39 -8.12 2.72
CA GLU A 70 -5.36 -7.16 2.23
C GLU A 70 -5.79 -6.22 3.38
N VAL A 71 -5.70 -4.90 3.18
CA VAL A 71 -6.23 -3.89 4.11
C VAL A 71 -7.14 -2.92 3.37
N TYR A 72 -8.36 -2.74 3.89
CA TYR A 72 -9.34 -1.80 3.35
C TYR A 72 -9.38 -0.51 4.14
N HIS A 73 -9.34 0.63 3.46
CA HIS A 73 -9.66 1.93 4.05
C HIS A 73 -11.02 2.42 3.52
N GLY A 74 -11.93 2.80 4.43
CA GLY A 74 -13.27 3.29 4.10
C GLY A 74 -14.41 2.62 4.90
N PRO A 75 -15.67 2.74 4.45
CA PRO A 75 -16.10 3.26 3.15
C PRO A 75 -15.93 4.78 2.99
N LEU A 76 -15.81 5.21 1.72
CA LEU A 76 -15.76 6.60 1.31
C LEU A 76 -17.11 7.01 0.69
N THR A 77 -17.55 8.25 0.91
CA THR A 77 -18.69 8.85 0.20
C THR A 77 -18.36 10.27 -0.18
N THR A 78 -18.51 10.58 -1.46
CA THR A 78 -18.17 11.86 -2.06
C THR A 78 -19.25 12.33 -3.02
N THR A 79 -19.27 13.63 -3.27
CA THR A 79 -20.05 14.27 -4.34
C THR A 79 -19.15 14.68 -5.50
N TYR A 80 -19.72 14.83 -6.71
CA TYR A 80 -18.97 15.28 -7.88
C TYR A 80 -18.15 16.55 -7.59
N GLY A 81 -16.87 16.56 -7.97
CA GLY A 81 -15.91 17.64 -7.73
C GLY A 81 -15.32 17.69 -6.32
N GLN A 82 -15.76 16.82 -5.40
CA GLN A 82 -15.24 16.83 -4.04
C GLN A 82 -13.82 16.25 -3.98
N VAL A 83 -12.93 16.99 -3.33
CA VAL A 83 -11.63 16.49 -2.88
C VAL A 83 -11.80 15.90 -1.49
N TRP A 84 -11.49 14.61 -1.35
CA TRP A 84 -11.39 13.92 -0.08
C TRP A 84 -9.93 13.60 0.22
N TRP A 85 -9.33 14.35 1.14
CA TRP A 85 -7.97 14.12 1.61
C TRP A 85 -7.97 13.88 3.11
N THR A 86 -8.02 12.61 3.49
CA THR A 86 -8.21 12.20 4.88
C THR A 86 -7.20 11.15 5.25
N SER A 87 -6.71 11.22 6.47
CA SER A 87 -5.83 10.20 7.02
C SER A 87 -6.64 8.97 7.44
N THR A 88 -6.14 7.80 7.09
CA THR A 88 -6.77 6.51 7.38
C THR A 88 -5.74 5.61 8.06
N SER A 89 -6.17 4.87 9.06
CA SER A 89 -5.32 3.94 9.79
C SER A 89 -6.17 2.76 10.21
N ASN A 90 -5.76 1.56 9.81
CA ASN A 90 -6.43 0.32 10.15
C ASN A 90 -5.41 -0.70 10.65
N ALA A 91 -5.84 -1.52 11.60
CA ALA A 91 -5.04 -2.65 12.04
C ALA A 91 -4.77 -3.60 10.86
N LEU A 92 -3.59 -4.21 10.86
CA LEU A 92 -3.32 -5.37 10.03
C LEU A 92 -4.19 -6.56 10.48
N PRO A 93 -4.38 -7.59 9.63
CA PRO A 93 -5.04 -8.83 10.04
C PRO A 93 -4.44 -9.40 11.34
N ASP A 94 -5.30 -9.80 12.29
CA ASP A 94 -4.88 -10.29 13.61
C ASP A 94 -3.88 -11.44 13.52
N GLU A 95 -4.05 -12.33 12.55
CA GLU A 95 -3.15 -13.45 12.26
C GLU A 95 -1.73 -13.00 11.88
N LEU A 96 -1.59 -11.89 11.16
CA LEU A 96 -0.28 -11.31 10.84
C LEU A 96 0.34 -10.64 12.06
N ILE A 97 -0.46 -9.88 12.82
CA ILE A 97 -0.01 -9.25 14.06
C ILE A 97 0.55 -10.32 15.01
N GLN A 98 -0.19 -11.41 15.21
CA GLN A 98 0.23 -12.52 16.06
C GLN A 98 1.45 -13.26 15.50
N ARG A 99 1.50 -13.50 14.18
CA ARG A 99 2.61 -14.21 13.54
C ARG A 99 3.93 -13.46 13.66
N PHE A 100 3.89 -12.13 13.52
CA PHE A 100 5.06 -11.25 13.50
C PHE A 100 5.30 -10.50 14.82
N ASP A 101 4.57 -10.78 15.89
CA ASP A 101 4.86 -10.20 17.21
C ASP A 101 6.27 -10.62 17.68
N GLY A 102 7.13 -9.63 17.91
CA GLY A 102 8.54 -9.82 18.22
C GLY A 102 9.40 -10.29 17.04
N LYS A 103 8.91 -10.17 15.80
CA LYS A 103 9.65 -10.60 14.60
C LYS A 103 9.67 -9.53 13.51
N ALA A 104 10.63 -9.66 12.62
CA ALA A 104 10.72 -8.87 11.39
C ALA A 104 9.71 -9.38 10.35
N MET A 105 9.03 -8.45 9.69
CA MET A 105 8.28 -8.68 8.46
C MET A 105 9.00 -7.98 7.31
N ALA A 106 9.35 -8.73 6.25
CA ALA A 106 9.97 -8.16 5.06
C ALA A 106 8.90 -7.94 3.97
N ILE A 107 8.69 -6.68 3.61
CA ILE A 107 7.73 -6.22 2.62
C ILE A 107 8.47 -5.97 1.31
N VAL A 108 8.12 -6.74 0.27
CA VAL A 108 8.78 -6.67 -1.05
C VAL A 108 8.00 -5.82 -2.05
N GLY A 109 6.78 -5.44 -1.75
CA GLY A 109 5.99 -4.55 -2.60
C GLY A 109 4.59 -4.35 -2.07
N LEU A 110 3.85 -3.51 -2.78
CA LEU A 110 2.44 -3.29 -2.53
C LEU A 110 1.71 -2.98 -3.83
N GLU A 111 0.41 -3.25 -3.83
CA GLU A 111 -0.53 -2.87 -4.86
C GLU A 111 -1.68 -2.11 -4.22
N ILE A 112 -2.20 -1.10 -4.92
CA ILE A 112 -3.29 -0.27 -4.41
C ILE A 112 -4.33 -0.16 -5.48
N ASP A 113 -5.59 -0.21 -5.07
CA ASP A 113 -6.71 0.08 -5.93
C ASP A 113 -7.86 0.77 -5.17
N GLN A 114 -8.76 1.36 -5.93
CA GLN A 114 -10.06 1.81 -5.47
C GLN A 114 -11.08 0.83 -6.03
N VAL A 115 -11.93 0.31 -5.15
CA VAL A 115 -12.86 -0.77 -5.50
C VAL A 115 -14.28 -0.45 -5.07
N ARG A 116 -15.25 -0.88 -5.87
CA ARG A 116 -16.66 -0.99 -5.47
C ARG A 116 -16.90 -2.43 -5.02
N LYS A 117 -17.59 -2.61 -3.89
CA LYS A 117 -18.05 -3.95 -3.50
C LYS A 117 -19.34 -4.26 -4.25
N THR A 118 -19.36 -5.37 -4.97
CA THR A 118 -20.54 -5.91 -5.65
C THR A 118 -20.90 -7.29 -5.07
N PRO A 119 -22.09 -7.83 -5.35
CA PRO A 119 -22.40 -9.22 -5.00
C PRO A 119 -21.44 -10.26 -5.62
N LYS A 120 -20.67 -9.88 -6.65
CA LYS A 120 -19.68 -10.73 -7.32
C LYS A 120 -18.25 -10.53 -6.79
N GLY A 121 -18.07 -9.69 -5.78
CA GLY A 121 -16.77 -9.31 -5.24
C GLY A 121 -16.40 -7.86 -5.58
N ASP A 122 -15.14 -7.55 -5.33
CA ASP A 122 -14.59 -6.22 -5.50
C ASP A 122 -14.29 -5.96 -6.99
N VAL A 123 -14.73 -4.80 -7.49
CA VAL A 123 -14.47 -4.38 -8.86
C VAL A 123 -13.74 -3.04 -8.87
N PRO A 124 -12.72 -2.86 -9.71
CA PRO A 124 -11.97 -1.61 -9.80
C PRO A 124 -12.88 -0.44 -10.17
N VAL A 125 -12.57 0.72 -9.61
CA VAL A 125 -13.24 1.98 -9.94
C VAL A 125 -12.58 2.57 -11.18
N PRO A 126 -13.33 2.87 -12.25
CA PRO A 126 -12.77 3.53 -13.42
C PRO A 126 -12.02 4.82 -13.05
N ILE A 127 -10.85 5.08 -13.63
CA ILE A 127 -10.03 6.25 -13.26
C ILE A 127 -10.71 7.58 -13.61
N ASN A 128 -11.61 7.58 -14.60
CA ASN A 128 -12.44 8.74 -14.95
C ASN A 128 -13.58 8.97 -13.96
N VAL A 129 -13.87 8.03 -13.04
CA VAL A 129 -14.93 8.13 -12.02
C VAL A 129 -14.38 8.63 -10.69
N ALA A 130 -13.19 8.16 -10.31
CA ALA A 130 -12.46 8.69 -9.17
C ALA A 130 -10.96 8.65 -9.45
N TYR A 131 -10.33 9.79 -9.23
CA TYR A 131 -8.90 9.97 -9.41
C TYR A 131 -8.22 10.10 -8.06
N ASN A 132 -7.20 9.30 -7.83
CA ASN A 132 -6.27 9.53 -6.73
C ASN A 132 -5.28 10.60 -7.17
N HIS A 133 -5.06 11.67 -6.40
CA HIS A 133 -4.04 12.67 -6.74
C HIS A 133 -2.74 12.45 -5.96
N HIS A 134 -2.83 11.97 -4.72
CA HIS A 134 -1.69 11.62 -3.90
C HIS A 134 -2.02 10.40 -3.05
N HIS A 135 -1.08 9.46 -2.99
CA HIS A 135 -1.10 8.38 -2.04
C HIS A 135 0.23 8.29 -1.28
N ASP A 136 0.11 8.35 0.04
CA ASP A 136 1.19 8.02 0.96
C ASP A 136 0.68 6.95 1.93
N THR A 137 1.47 5.91 2.17
CA THR A 137 1.15 4.88 3.16
C THR A 137 2.38 4.44 3.95
N ALA A 138 2.16 3.90 5.13
CA ALA A 138 3.16 3.37 6.03
C ALA A 138 2.65 2.13 6.75
N VAL A 139 3.52 1.14 6.91
CA VAL A 139 3.33 0.07 7.88
C VAL A 139 4.02 0.47 9.17
N VAL A 140 3.29 0.43 10.29
CA VAL A 140 3.77 0.86 11.61
C VAL A 140 3.71 -0.34 12.57
N GLY A 141 4.81 -0.58 13.26
CA GLY A 141 4.96 -1.63 14.26
C GLY A 141 4.59 -1.20 15.68
N LYS A 142 4.46 -2.18 16.58
CA LYS A 142 3.96 -1.97 17.95
C LYS A 142 4.78 -0.98 18.79
N ALA A 143 6.05 -0.79 18.43
CA ALA A 143 7.00 0.09 19.13
C ALA A 143 7.06 1.51 18.54
N ALA A 144 6.19 1.83 17.58
CA ALA A 144 6.06 3.16 16.99
C ALA A 144 4.60 3.60 16.95
N ARG A 145 4.39 4.92 16.88
CA ARG A 145 3.07 5.52 16.62
C ARG A 145 3.17 6.65 15.63
N LEU A 146 2.06 6.98 14.98
CA LEU A 146 1.98 8.13 14.09
C LEU A 146 1.70 9.39 14.90
N VAL A 147 2.52 10.40 14.70
CA VAL A 147 2.34 11.73 15.27
C VAL A 147 2.07 12.74 14.18
N GLU A 148 1.08 13.59 14.40
CA GLU A 148 0.80 14.71 13.51
C GLU A 148 1.73 15.88 13.82
N VAL A 149 2.40 16.37 12.78
CA VAL A 149 3.32 17.51 12.83
C VAL A 149 3.06 18.46 11.67
N GLU A 150 3.67 19.64 11.69
CA GLU A 150 3.71 20.49 10.51
C GLU A 150 4.53 19.84 9.40
N ARG A 151 4.10 19.95 8.13
CA ARG A 151 4.80 19.29 7.01
C ARG A 151 6.24 19.78 6.85
N ASP A 152 6.50 21.05 7.12
CA ASP A 152 7.86 21.57 7.07
C ASP A 152 8.73 21.07 8.22
N GLU A 153 8.13 20.74 9.37
CA GLU A 153 8.83 20.04 10.45
C GLU A 153 9.17 18.61 10.02
N ALA A 154 8.19 17.86 9.50
CA ALA A 154 8.41 16.50 9.00
C ALA A 154 9.53 16.43 7.95
N ARG A 155 9.60 17.40 7.02
CA ARG A 155 10.68 17.48 6.03
C ARG A 155 12.06 17.64 6.66
N ARG A 156 12.16 18.35 7.80
CA ARG A 156 13.42 18.57 8.51
C ARG A 156 13.80 17.39 9.39
N THR A 157 12.83 16.74 10.04
CA THR A 157 13.08 15.71 11.06
C THR A 157 13.04 14.29 10.50
N ALA A 158 12.15 14.00 9.56
CA ALA A 158 11.93 12.68 8.97
C ALA A 158 12.34 12.61 7.47
N GLY A 159 12.88 13.70 6.90
CA GLY A 159 13.32 13.72 5.51
C GLY A 159 12.17 13.50 4.52
N ARG A 160 12.06 12.30 3.95
CA ARG A 160 10.94 11.89 3.07
C ARG A 160 10.02 10.84 3.70
N GLU A 161 10.29 10.44 4.94
CA GLU A 161 9.55 9.38 5.64
C GLU A 161 8.35 9.94 6.40
N TYR A 162 7.40 10.51 5.66
CA TYR A 162 6.15 11.02 6.22
C TYR A 162 4.97 10.86 5.26
N ILE A 163 3.78 10.80 5.83
CA ILE A 163 2.50 10.77 5.10
C ILE A 163 1.98 12.21 5.02
N ARG A 164 1.71 12.73 3.82
CA ARG A 164 1.15 14.07 3.62
C ARG A 164 -0.33 14.08 3.96
N LEU A 165 -0.71 15.00 4.84
CA LEU A 165 -2.10 15.22 5.23
C LEU A 165 -2.62 16.56 4.69
N SER A 166 -3.93 16.77 4.76
CA SER A 166 -4.53 18.06 4.45
C SER A 166 -4.03 19.18 5.37
N GLY A 167 -4.22 20.45 4.97
CA GLY A 167 -3.89 21.60 5.82
C GLY A 167 -2.39 21.78 6.14
N MET A 168 -1.50 21.35 5.24
CA MET A 168 -0.03 21.39 5.44
C MET A 168 0.47 20.59 6.64
N LYS A 169 -0.29 19.59 7.08
CA LYS A 169 0.12 18.63 8.11
C LYS A 169 0.81 17.41 7.49
N ALA A 170 1.45 16.62 8.36
CA ALA A 170 2.03 15.33 8.03
C ALA A 170 1.92 14.37 9.22
N TRP A 171 1.83 13.07 8.94
CA TRP A 171 2.11 12.03 9.93
C TRP A 171 3.54 11.53 9.78
N VAL A 172 4.25 11.46 10.90
CA VAL A 172 5.58 10.86 11.03
C VAL A 172 5.48 9.67 11.97
N ALA A 173 6.16 8.57 11.66
CA ALA A 173 6.31 7.47 12.61
C ALA A 173 7.34 7.86 13.68
N GLN A 174 6.89 7.97 14.92
CA GLN A 174 7.74 8.20 16.07
C GLN A 174 7.95 6.87 16.80
N GLU A 175 9.21 6.48 16.96
CA GLU A 175 9.59 5.34 17.80
C GLU A 175 9.38 5.70 19.28
N GLU A 176 8.61 4.88 19.99
CA GLU A 176 8.31 5.04 21.41
C GLU A 176 9.25 4.22 22.30
N ALA A 177 9.77 3.13 21.75
CA ALA A 177 10.79 2.31 22.39
C ALA A 177 11.73 1.74 21.32
N PRO A 178 13.06 1.73 21.55
CA PRO A 178 13.99 1.10 20.63
C PRO A 178 13.58 -0.36 20.38
N SER A 179 13.64 -0.76 19.11
CA SER A 179 13.57 -2.18 18.75
C SER A 179 14.55 -3.01 19.59
N ALA A 180 14.07 -4.07 20.24
CA ALA A 180 14.92 -5.00 20.98
C ALA A 180 15.92 -5.74 20.06
N HIS A 181 15.66 -5.72 18.75
CA HIS A 181 16.47 -6.36 17.72
C HIS A 181 17.23 -5.36 16.84
N GLY A 182 17.11 -4.05 17.11
CA GLY A 182 17.68 -2.99 16.28
C GLY A 182 17.07 -2.89 14.87
N LEU A 183 15.86 -3.41 14.71
CA LEU A 183 15.12 -3.42 13.44
C LEU A 183 14.25 -2.17 13.30
N PRO A 184 13.93 -1.73 12.08
CA PRO A 184 13.02 -0.61 11.89
C PRO A 184 11.62 -0.93 12.44
N THR A 185 11.02 0.02 13.16
CA THR A 185 9.68 -0.10 13.75
C THR A 185 8.58 0.46 12.85
N SER A 186 8.93 0.98 11.68
CA SER A 186 8.00 1.41 10.63
C SER A 186 8.68 1.42 9.27
N ALA A 187 7.88 1.32 8.20
CA ALA A 187 8.34 1.53 6.83
C ALA A 187 7.34 2.42 6.07
N MET A 188 7.87 3.39 5.33
CA MET A 188 7.10 4.33 4.53
C MET A 188 7.13 3.94 3.05
N PHE A 189 5.97 3.94 2.41
CA PHE A 189 5.77 3.71 0.98
C PHE A 189 5.15 4.96 0.35
N SER A 190 5.88 6.07 0.47
CA SER A 190 5.44 7.41 0.04
C SER A 190 6.07 7.75 -1.31
N ASP A 191 5.34 7.45 -2.38
CA ASP A 191 5.79 7.73 -3.74
C ASP A 191 5.24 9.08 -4.25
N GLY A 192 4.17 9.60 -3.62
CA GLY A 192 3.51 10.84 -4.04
C GLY A 192 2.74 10.77 -5.36
N ASN A 193 2.71 9.58 -5.94
CA ASN A 193 1.91 9.24 -7.12
C ASN A 193 0.42 9.26 -6.77
N GLY A 194 -0.41 9.62 -7.75
CA GLY A 194 -1.85 9.62 -7.66
C GLY A 194 -2.44 8.41 -8.39
N GLY A 195 -3.19 8.66 -9.46
CA GLY A 195 -3.84 7.63 -10.27
C GLY A 195 -2.85 6.79 -11.05
N GLU A 196 -1.62 7.29 -11.21
CA GLU A 196 -0.49 6.59 -11.81
C GLU A 196 -0.09 5.35 -11.01
N TYR A 197 -0.50 5.24 -9.74
CA TYR A 197 -0.27 4.04 -8.94
C TYR A 197 -0.90 2.80 -9.58
N ARG A 198 -2.05 2.98 -10.25
CA ARG A 198 -2.67 1.89 -11.01
C ARG A 198 -1.83 1.62 -12.26
N LYS A 199 -1.43 0.36 -12.44
CA LYS A 199 -0.52 -0.11 -13.52
C LYS A 199 0.93 0.37 -13.40
N SER A 200 1.34 0.96 -12.27
CA SER A 200 2.76 1.11 -11.93
C SER A 200 3.19 0.00 -10.99
N PHE A 201 4.35 -0.61 -11.24
CA PHE A 201 4.83 -1.70 -10.40
C PHE A 201 5.60 -1.15 -9.19
N HIS A 202 5.03 -1.32 -7.99
CA HIS A 202 5.61 -0.86 -6.72
C HIS A 202 6.18 -2.05 -5.94
N ALA A 203 7.34 -2.54 -6.37
CA ALA A 203 8.09 -3.59 -5.68
C ALA A 203 9.59 -3.33 -5.66
N TYR A 204 10.27 -3.99 -4.74
CA TYR A 204 11.71 -3.98 -4.59
C TYR A 204 12.35 -5.11 -5.39
N ALA A 205 13.46 -4.82 -6.06
CA ALA A 205 14.23 -5.82 -6.79
C ALA A 205 14.76 -6.88 -5.82
N PRO A 206 14.68 -8.18 -6.12
CA PRO A 206 15.33 -9.17 -5.29
C PRO A 206 16.83 -8.86 -5.12
N PRO A 207 17.40 -8.97 -3.90
CA PRO A 207 16.80 -9.45 -2.65
C PRO A 207 16.34 -8.32 -1.69
N TYR A 208 16.05 -7.13 -2.19
CA TYR A 208 15.69 -5.96 -1.38
C TYR A 208 14.24 -6.03 -0.86
N ALA A 209 14.03 -5.49 0.34
CA ALA A 209 12.73 -5.36 0.99
C ALA A 209 12.75 -4.21 2.00
N GLN A 210 11.57 -3.71 2.37
CA GLN A 210 11.39 -2.90 3.57
C GLN A 210 11.17 -3.82 4.77
N ILE A 211 11.79 -3.52 5.90
CA ILE A 211 11.66 -4.34 7.12
C ILE A 211 10.85 -3.58 8.15
N VAL A 212 9.87 -4.25 8.76
CA VAL A 212 9.15 -3.71 9.92
C VAL A 212 9.09 -4.76 11.02
N GLU A 213 9.55 -4.40 12.22
CA GLU A 213 9.40 -5.24 13.40
C GLU A 213 7.99 -5.13 13.98
N SER A 214 7.40 -6.28 14.31
CA SER A 214 6.09 -6.36 14.98
C SER A 214 5.02 -5.44 14.37
N PRO A 215 4.78 -5.52 13.05
CA PRO A 215 3.86 -4.64 12.33
C PRO A 215 2.43 -4.81 12.87
N VAL A 216 1.74 -3.70 13.14
CA VAL A 216 0.36 -3.71 13.70
C VAL A 216 -0.64 -2.90 12.88
N THR A 217 -0.18 -1.91 12.13
CA THR A 217 -1.05 -0.94 11.46
C THR A 217 -0.59 -0.68 10.04
N LEU A 218 -1.54 -0.57 9.13
CA LEU A 218 -1.37 0.12 7.86
C LEU A 218 -2.06 1.49 7.94
N ALA A 219 -1.31 2.54 7.69
CA ALA A 219 -1.83 3.90 7.69
C ALA A 219 -1.52 4.59 6.38
N GLY A 220 -2.41 5.46 5.92
CA GLY A 220 -2.18 6.24 4.70
C GLY A 220 -3.02 7.51 4.67
N ALA A 221 -2.79 8.31 3.64
CA ALA A 221 -3.60 9.50 3.37
C ALA A 221 -3.87 9.60 1.88
N PRO A 222 -4.95 8.96 1.39
CA PRO A 222 -5.38 9.11 0.01
C PRO A 222 -5.93 10.53 -0.21
N MET A 223 -5.58 11.15 -1.33
CA MET A 223 -6.28 12.33 -1.85
C MET A 223 -7.15 11.89 -3.03
N GLN A 224 -8.42 11.67 -2.77
CA GLN A 224 -9.40 11.25 -3.77
C GLN A 224 -10.15 12.43 -4.34
N ILE A 225 -10.36 12.42 -5.65
CA ILE A 225 -11.17 13.40 -6.37
C ILE A 225 -12.30 12.63 -7.05
N ASP A 226 -13.53 12.97 -6.68
CA ASP A 226 -14.70 12.42 -7.34
C ASP A 226 -14.94 13.14 -8.66
N THR A 227 -14.72 12.44 -9.76
CA THR A 227 -14.89 12.97 -11.12
C THR A 227 -16.12 12.39 -11.81
N TRP A 228 -16.94 11.61 -11.09
CA TRP A 228 -18.11 10.97 -11.66
C TRP A 228 -19.30 11.92 -11.63
N ASN A 229 -19.65 12.48 -12.79
CA ASN A 229 -20.92 13.16 -12.96
C ASN A 229 -22.03 12.09 -13.06
N ARG A 230 -22.82 11.93 -11.99
CA ARG A 230 -23.84 10.87 -11.92
C ARG A 230 -24.92 11.00 -13.00
N ASP A 231 -25.14 12.21 -13.52
CA ASP A 231 -26.19 12.48 -14.51
C ASP A 231 -25.71 12.22 -15.94
N GLU A 232 -24.38 12.30 -16.18
CA GLU A 232 -23.79 12.28 -17.53
C GLU A 232 -22.89 11.07 -17.80
N MET A 233 -22.54 10.29 -16.77
CA MET A 233 -21.58 9.19 -16.87
C MET A 233 -22.13 7.87 -16.35
N ASP A 234 -21.94 6.83 -17.14
CA ASP A 234 -22.18 5.45 -16.75
C ASP A 234 -20.95 4.88 -16.02
N LEU A 235 -21.18 4.26 -14.86
CA LEU A 235 -20.15 3.59 -14.08
C LEU A 235 -19.72 2.24 -14.66
N ASP A 236 -20.63 1.60 -15.38
CA ASP A 236 -20.50 0.20 -15.80
C ASP A 236 -20.27 0.08 -17.31
N ALA A 237 -20.25 1.20 -18.03
CA ALA A 237 -19.89 1.29 -19.44
C ALA A 237 -18.73 2.27 -19.66
N PRO A 238 -17.83 1.99 -20.62
CA PRO A 238 -16.85 2.98 -21.06
C PRO A 238 -17.57 4.18 -21.68
N GLY A 239 -17.60 5.30 -20.96
CA GLY A 239 -18.13 6.58 -21.44
C GLY A 239 -17.04 7.49 -22.02
N PRO A 240 -17.42 8.46 -22.87
CA PRO A 240 -16.51 9.54 -23.27
C PRO A 240 -16.10 10.38 -22.05
N PHE A 241 -14.95 11.04 -22.12
CA PHE A 241 -14.59 12.08 -21.16
C PHE A 241 -15.66 13.19 -21.21
N VAL A 242 -16.24 13.53 -20.05
CA VAL A 242 -17.21 14.63 -19.93
C VAL A 242 -16.45 15.86 -19.40
N PRO A 243 -16.30 16.94 -20.19
CA PRO A 243 -15.75 18.19 -19.70
C PRO A 243 -16.67 18.79 -18.63
N GLY A 244 -16.07 19.31 -17.54
CA GLY A 244 -16.77 20.07 -16.50
C GLY A 244 -16.98 21.52 -16.85
#